data_AF-A0A964YHB5-F1
#
_entry.id   AF-A0A964YHB5-F1
#
_cell.length_a   1.000
_cell.length_b   1.000
_cell.length_c   1.000
_cell.angle_alpha   90.00
_cell.angle_beta   90.00
_cell.angle_gamma   90.00
#
_symmetry.space_group_name_H-M   'P 1'
#
loop_
_entity.id
_entity.type
_entity.pdbx_description
1 polymer ?
#
loop_
_entity_poly.entity_id
_entity_poly.type
_entity_poly.pdbx_seq_one_letter_code
_entity_poly.pdbx_strand_id
1 'polypeptide(L)' 'MKCPQCGSEHIRKNGIKKAKQNHICAECGRQFINPSE' A
#
# COMPACT_ATOMS: atom_id res chain seq x y z
N MET A 1 -0.46 8.35 -2.82
CA MET A 1 0.48 7.40 -2.17
C MET A 1 1.30 6.75 -3.27
N LYS A 2 2.63 6.70 -3.14
CA LYS A 2 3.50 5.97 -4.08
C LYS A 2 3.94 4.66 -3.46
N CYS A 3 4.10 3.63 -4.28
CA CYS A 3 4.65 2.36 -3.83
C CYS A 3 6.09 2.60 -3.33
N PRO A 4 6.43 2.22 -2.08
CA PRO A 4 7.78 2.42 -1.55
C PRO A 4 8.84 1.52 -2.23
N GLN A 5 8.41 0.57 -3.06
CA GLN A 5 9.32 -0.36 -3.75
C GLN A 5 9.57 0.03 -5.20
N CYS A 6 8.53 0.38 -5.97
CA CYS A 6 8.68 0.67 -7.41
C CYS A 6 8.30 2.12 -7.80
N GLY A 7 7.87 2.95 -6.84
CA GLY A 7 7.46 4.33 -7.11
C GLY A 7 6.12 4.50 -7.82
N SER A 8 5.47 3.41 -8.27
CA SER A 8 4.17 3.46 -8.94
C SER A 8 3.08 4.09 -8.08
N GLU A 9 2.17 4.80 -8.72
CA GLU A 9 0.98 5.42 -8.11
C GLU A 9 -0.26 4.52 -8.18
N HIS A 10 -0.16 3.36 -8.84
CA HIS A 10 -1.26 2.41 -8.97
C HIS A 10 -1.39 1.56 -7.70
N ILE A 11 -1.97 2.16 -6.66
CA ILE A 11 -2.15 1.57 -5.34
C ILE A 11 -3.63 1.31 -5.06
N ARG A 12 -3.94 0.14 -4.50
CA ARG A 12 -5.30 -0.27 -4.11
C ARG A 12 -5.36 -0.58 -2.61
N LYS A 13 -6.54 -0.43 -2.01
CA LYS A 13 -6.78 -0.88 -0.62
C LYS A 13 -6.73 -2.41 -0.56
N ASN A 14 -6.05 -2.95 0.45
CA ASN A 14 -5.84 -4.39 0.62
C ASN A 14 -6.21 -4.84 2.04
N GLY A 15 -7.47 -4.61 2.40
CA GLY A 15 -8.00 -4.89 3.73
C GLY A 15 -7.37 -4.05 4.84
N ILE A 16 -7.65 -4.43 6.08
CA ILE A 16 -7.09 -3.81 7.29
C ILE A 16 -6.01 -4.75 7.85
N LYS A 17 -4.85 -4.21 8.22
CA LYS A 17 -3.76 -4.96 8.85
C LYS A 17 -3.30 -4.21 10.09
N LYS A 18 -3.28 -4.90 11.24
CA LYS A 18 -2.95 -4.30 12.56
C LYS A 18 -3.76 -3.03 12.85
N ALA A 19 -5.07 -3.09 12.64
CA ALA A 19 -6.00 -1.96 12.79
C ALA A 19 -5.75 -0.73 11.90
N LYS A 20 -4.83 -0.81 10.93
CA LYS A 20 -4.55 0.27 9.96
C LYS A 20 -4.91 -0.13 8.55
N GLN A 21 -5.21 0.84 7.69
CA GLN A 21 -5.49 0.59 6.28
C GLN A 21 -4.24 0.03 5.58
N ASN A 22 -4.32 -1.23 5.14
CA ASN A 22 -3.29 -1.85 4.31
C ASN A 22 -3.55 -1.52 2.85
N HIS A 23 -2.46 -1.37 2.09
CA HIS A 23 -2.47 -1.04 0.68
C HIS A 23 -1.62 -2.04 -0.08
N ILE A 24 -1.95 -2.28 -1.35
CA ILE A 24 -1.17 -3.11 -2.27
C ILE A 24 -0.90 -2.32 -3.55
N CYS A 25 0.34 -2.39 -4.03
CA CYS A 25 0.69 -1.90 -5.35
C CYS A 25 0.22 -2.90 -6.42
N ALA A 26 -0.59 -2.44 -7.37
CA ALA A 26 -1.08 -3.28 -8.46
C ALA A 26 0.02 -3.63 -9.48
N GLU A 27 1.11 -2.85 -9.55
CA GLU A 27 2.21 -3.09 -10.48
C GLU A 27 3.20 -4.13 -9.96
N CYS A 28 3.66 -4.01 -8.72
CA CYS A 28 4.71 -4.88 -8.17
C CYS A 28 4.24 -5.81 -7.04
N GLY A 29 2.95 -5.77 -6.68
CA GLY A 29 2.36 -6.59 -5.62
C GLY A 29 2.77 -6.22 -4.20
N ARG A 30 3.61 -5.18 -4.02
CA ARG A 30 4.08 -4.77 -2.69
C ARG A 30 2.92 -4.31 -1.82
N GLN A 31 2.81 -4.94 -0.65
CA GLN A 31 1.87 -4.53 0.40
C GLN A 31 2.55 -3.63 1.43
N PHE A 32 1.86 -2.59 1.87
CA PHE A 32 2.36 -1.64 2.85
C PHE A 32 1.22 -0.89 3.55
N ILE A 33 1.47 -0.52 4.80
CA ILE A 33 0.57 0.32 5.60
C ILE A 33 1.15 1.74 5.53
N ASN A 34 0.33 2.74 5.23
CA ASN A 34 0.81 4.11 5.31
C ASN A 34 1.06 4.46 6.78
N PRO A 35 2.23 4.95 7.17
CA PRO A 35 2.48 5.35 8.56
C PRO A 35 1.75 6.65 8.98
N SER A 36 0.99 7.30 8.08
CA SER A 36 0.31 8.59 8.34
C SER A 36 -0.99 8.50 9.16
N GLU A 37 -1.26 7.38 9.83
CA GLU A 37 -2.27 7.25 10.90
C GLU A 37 -1.62 6.69 12.16
#